data_AF-A0A6G4V993-F1
#
_entry.id   AF-A0A6G4V993-F1
#
_cell.length_a   1.000
_cell.length_b   1.000
_cell.length_c   1.000
_cell.angle_alpha   90.00
_cell.angle_beta   90.00
_cell.angle_gamma   90.00
#
_symmetry.space_group_name_H-M   'P 1'
#
loop_
_entity.id
_entity.type
_entity.pdbx_description
1 polymer ?
#
loop_
_entity_poly.entity_id
_entity_poly.type
_entity_poly.pdbx_seq_one_letter_code
_entity_poly.pdbx_strand_id
1 'polypeptide(L)'
;MPHVTARTAEFLTRLDAGMLDYFREMADVLVERFGISRAEAVARINARYAGVEIEASGQELMTHELPEYWACGVYFLPLGDGLRLPCGDEQVDGDLSRWEVRPAPPRDWPVWTLKEGA
;
A
#
# COMPACT_ATOMS: atom_id res chain seq x y z
N MET A 1 -6.50 -21.76 14.09
CA MET A 1 -7.74 -21.05 13.71
C MET A 1 -7.70 -20.90 12.19
N PRO A 2 -8.79 -21.17 11.45
CA PRO A 2 -8.79 -20.93 10.01
C PRO A 2 -8.65 -19.44 9.75
N HIS A 3 -7.67 -19.07 8.90
CA HIS A 3 -7.52 -17.71 8.40
C HIS A 3 -8.64 -17.46 7.38
N VAL A 4 -9.75 -16.87 7.83
CA VAL A 4 -10.87 -16.52 6.95
C VAL A 4 -10.58 -15.16 6.37
N THR A 5 -10.44 -15.09 5.05
CA THR A 5 -10.25 -13.82 4.33
C THR A 5 -11.59 -13.23 3.90
N ALA A 6 -11.75 -11.92 4.02
CA ALA A 6 -12.95 -11.20 3.60
C ALA A 6 -12.59 -9.82 3.03
N ARG A 7 -13.45 -9.26 2.17
CA ARG A 7 -13.33 -7.85 1.80
C ARG A 7 -13.74 -6.99 2.98
N THR A 8 -13.10 -5.84 3.14
CA THR A 8 -13.45 -4.88 4.19
C THR A 8 -14.11 -3.64 3.59
N ALA A 9 -14.56 -2.73 4.45
CA ALA A 9 -15.06 -1.43 3.99
C ALA A 9 -13.94 -0.56 3.40
N GLU A 10 -12.68 -0.79 3.83
CA GLU A 10 -11.50 -0.03 3.39
C GLU A 10 -10.86 -0.67 2.15
N PHE A 11 -10.63 -1.98 2.17
CA PHE A 11 -9.81 -2.66 1.17
C PHE A 11 -10.61 -3.63 0.30
N LEU A 12 -10.39 -3.54 -1.01
CA LEU A 12 -11.05 -4.37 -2.03
C LEU A 12 -10.46 -5.79 -2.12
N THR A 13 -9.24 -5.96 -1.63
CA THR A 13 -8.57 -7.25 -1.47
C THR A 13 -9.22 -8.03 -0.33
N ARG A 14 -9.29 -9.37 -0.44
CA ARG A 14 -9.75 -10.22 0.65
C ARG A 14 -8.60 -10.42 1.63
N LEU A 15 -8.77 -9.96 2.86
CA LEU A 15 -7.73 -9.96 3.89
C LEU A 15 -8.23 -10.74 5.10
N ASP A 16 -7.34 -11.46 5.77
CA ASP A 16 -7.60 -11.92 7.14
C ASP A 16 -7.30 -10.77 8.12
N ALA A 17 -7.43 -11.03 9.44
CA ALA A 17 -7.22 -10.01 10.44
C ALA A 17 -5.78 -9.46 10.45
N GLY A 18 -4.77 -10.31 10.30
CA GLY A 18 -3.36 -9.88 10.33
C GLY A 18 -2.99 -9.07 9.09
N MET A 19 -3.47 -9.49 7.91
CA MET A 19 -3.27 -8.74 6.68
C MET A 19 -4.01 -7.39 6.69
N LEU A 20 -5.20 -7.34 7.30
CA LEU A 20 -5.93 -6.09 7.45
C LEU A 20 -5.11 -5.08 8.25
N ASP A 21 -4.55 -5.50 9.38
CA ASP A 21 -3.71 -4.63 10.21
C ASP A 21 -2.45 -4.22 9.44
N TYR A 22 -1.81 -5.15 8.71
CA TYR A 22 -0.68 -4.83 7.83
C TYR A 22 -1.00 -3.80 6.75
N PHE A 23 -2.14 -3.93 6.07
CA PHE A 23 -2.60 -2.95 5.07
C PHE A 23 -2.92 -1.60 5.70
N ARG A 24 -3.41 -1.59 6.96
CA ARG A 24 -3.63 -0.34 7.68
C ARG A 24 -2.32 0.34 8.03
N GLU A 25 -1.32 -0.40 8.50
CA GLU A 25 0.04 0.09 8.75
C GLU A 25 0.66 0.67 7.48
N MET A 26 0.54 -0.02 6.33
CA MET A 26 0.99 0.53 5.04
C MET A 26 0.35 1.90 4.75
N ALA A 27 -0.95 2.03 4.97
CA ALA A 27 -1.64 3.30 4.75
C ALA A 27 -1.27 4.37 5.80
N ASP A 28 -0.91 3.99 7.03
CA ASP A 28 -0.42 4.92 8.05
C ASP A 28 0.97 5.44 7.66
N VAL A 29 1.86 4.57 7.18
CA VAL A 29 3.16 5.00 6.62
C VAL A 29 2.97 6.01 5.49
N LEU A 30 2.02 5.77 4.59
CA LEU A 30 1.74 6.70 3.49
C LEU A 30 1.29 8.07 3.98
N VAL A 31 0.42 8.11 5.00
CA VAL A 31 -0.07 9.35 5.59
C VAL A 31 1.05 10.08 6.34
N GLU A 32 1.78 9.37 7.21
CA GLU A 32 2.79 9.95 8.10
C GLU A 32 4.03 10.42 7.34
N ARG A 33 4.52 9.61 6.39
CA ARG A 33 5.76 9.92 5.66
C ARG A 33 5.56 10.85 4.46
N PHE A 34 4.44 10.72 3.76
CA PHE A 34 4.22 11.45 2.51
C PHE A 34 3.11 12.50 2.57
N GLY A 35 2.41 12.61 3.71
CA GLY A 35 1.45 13.67 3.97
C GLY A 35 0.18 13.59 3.11
N ILE A 36 -0.12 12.43 2.51
CA ILE A 36 -1.36 12.24 1.76
C ILE A 36 -2.53 11.90 2.67
N SER A 37 -3.76 12.07 2.16
CA SER A 37 -4.96 11.71 2.92
C SER A 37 -5.03 10.18 3.13
N ARG A 38 -5.66 9.75 4.23
CA ARG A 38 -5.94 8.32 4.47
C ARG A 38 -6.75 7.71 3.33
N ALA A 39 -7.68 8.48 2.74
CA ALA A 39 -8.47 8.03 1.59
C ALA A 39 -7.59 7.77 0.36
N GLU A 40 -6.61 8.63 0.09
CA GLU A 40 -5.66 8.44 -1.01
C GLU A 40 -4.71 7.27 -0.73
N ALA A 41 -4.23 7.13 0.50
CA ALA A 41 -3.40 6.00 0.90
C ALA A 41 -4.12 4.67 0.63
N VAL A 42 -5.37 4.53 1.08
CA VAL A 42 -6.20 3.36 0.83
C VAL A 42 -6.49 3.17 -0.66
N ALA A 43 -6.76 4.24 -1.42
CA ALA A 43 -7.00 4.15 -2.85
C ALA A 43 -5.77 3.66 -3.63
N ARG A 44 -4.56 4.10 -3.25
CA ARG A 44 -3.29 3.63 -3.85
C ARG A 44 -3.05 2.15 -3.58
N ILE A 45 -3.31 1.70 -2.35
CA ILE A 45 -3.21 0.28 -1.98
C ILE A 45 -4.25 -0.54 -2.76
N ASN A 46 -5.50 -0.08 -2.83
CA ASN A 46 -6.55 -0.74 -3.62
C ASN A 46 -6.19 -0.80 -5.11
N ALA A 47 -5.65 0.26 -5.70
CA ALA A 47 -5.22 0.27 -7.09
C ALA A 47 -4.10 -0.76 -7.37
N ARG A 48 -3.27 -1.07 -6.38
CA ARG A 48 -2.20 -2.06 -6.50
C ARG A 48 -2.69 -3.50 -6.29
N TYR A 49 -3.53 -3.73 -5.28
CA TYR A 49 -3.83 -5.08 -4.79
C TYR A 49 -5.27 -5.54 -5.05
N ALA A 50 -6.16 -4.68 -5.58
CA ALA A 50 -7.52 -5.10 -5.90
C ALA A 50 -7.51 -6.26 -6.91
N GLY A 51 -8.14 -7.37 -6.53
CA GLY A 51 -8.21 -8.58 -7.35
C GLY A 51 -6.96 -9.47 -7.29
N VAL A 52 -5.92 -9.08 -6.56
CA VAL A 52 -4.79 -9.96 -6.23
C VAL A 52 -5.25 -10.93 -5.13
N GLU A 53 -5.12 -12.23 -5.38
CA GLU A 53 -5.30 -13.24 -4.34
C GLU A 53 -4.02 -13.32 -3.51
N ILE A 54 -4.10 -12.91 -2.25
CA ILE A 54 -3.05 -13.11 -1.25
C ILE A 54 -3.42 -14.37 -0.48
N GLU A 55 -2.51 -15.34 -0.41
CA GLU A 55 -2.76 -16.58 0.34
C GLU A 55 -3.19 -16.27 1.77
N ALA A 56 -4.12 -17.04 2.33
CA ALA A 56 -4.78 -16.75 3.61
C ALA A 56 -3.82 -16.56 4.81
N SER A 57 -2.58 -17.06 4.72
CA SER A 57 -1.55 -16.88 5.74
C SER A 57 -0.78 -15.55 5.63
N GLY A 58 -0.92 -14.83 4.51
CA GLY A 58 -0.25 -13.56 4.24
C GLY A 58 1.26 -13.68 4.06
N GLN A 59 1.80 -14.91 4.07
CA GLN A 59 3.23 -15.15 4.16
C GLN A 59 4.00 -14.46 3.02
N GLU A 60 3.53 -14.56 1.78
CA GLU A 60 4.21 -13.98 0.62
C GLU A 60 4.38 -12.46 0.70
N LEU A 61 3.49 -11.76 1.41
CA LEU A 61 3.56 -10.31 1.57
C LEU A 61 4.16 -9.90 2.91
N MET A 62 3.58 -10.39 4.01
CA MET A 62 3.88 -9.97 5.38
C MET A 62 5.23 -10.50 5.89
N THR A 63 5.72 -11.62 5.35
CA THR A 63 7.03 -12.18 5.78
C THR A 63 8.18 -11.82 4.85
N HIS A 64 7.87 -11.23 3.69
CA HIS A 64 8.88 -10.86 2.72
C HIS A 64 9.50 -9.51 3.07
N GLU A 65 8.67 -8.52 3.40
CA GLU A 65 9.12 -7.16 3.70
C GLU A 65 8.20 -6.48 4.72
N LEU A 66 8.63 -5.33 5.24
CA LEU A 66 7.86 -4.50 6.16
C LEU A 66 6.82 -3.63 5.43
N PRO A 67 5.77 -3.14 6.12
CA PRO A 67 4.77 -2.24 5.53
C PRO A 67 5.39 -1.01 4.82
N GLU A 68 6.50 -0.47 5.34
CA GLU A 68 7.18 0.69 4.78
C GLU A 68 7.71 0.44 3.37
N TYR A 69 8.25 -0.75 3.12
CA TYR A 69 8.74 -1.16 1.81
C TYR A 69 7.61 -1.12 0.78
N TRP A 70 6.48 -1.75 1.10
CA TRP A 70 5.35 -1.81 0.18
C TRP A 70 4.63 -0.47 0.05
N ALA A 71 4.56 0.33 1.13
CA ALA A 71 4.06 1.69 1.10
C ALA A 71 4.86 2.56 0.11
N CYS A 72 6.20 2.47 0.16
CA CYS A 72 7.07 3.11 -0.82
C CYS A 72 6.80 2.60 -2.24
N GLY A 73 6.63 1.28 -2.42
CA GLY A 73 6.33 0.67 -3.72
C GLY A 73 4.99 1.09 -4.35
N VAL A 74 3.97 1.41 -3.54
CA VAL A 74 2.69 1.95 -4.05
C VAL A 74 2.75 3.46 -4.27
N TYR A 75 3.63 4.19 -3.57
CA TYR A 75 3.74 5.64 -3.66
C TYR A 75 4.64 6.12 -4.81
N PHE A 76 5.80 5.50 -4.99
CA PHE A 76 6.78 5.92 -5.98
C PHE A 76 6.70 5.09 -7.28
N LEU A 77 7.22 5.66 -8.36
CA LEU A 77 7.58 4.91 -9.56
C LEU A 77 8.94 4.22 -9.34
N PRO A 78 9.16 3.04 -9.95
CA PRO A 78 10.48 2.41 -9.95
C PRO A 78 11.53 3.32 -10.62
N LEU A 79 12.76 3.31 -10.12
CA LEU A 79 13.87 3.99 -10.80
C LEU A 79 14.36 3.18 -12.01
N GLY A 80 14.67 3.89 -13.10
CA GLY A 80 15.42 3.34 -14.23
C GLY A 80 14.73 2.18 -14.95
N ASP A 81 15.38 1.01 -14.95
CA ASP A 81 14.94 -0.20 -15.67
C ASP A 81 13.75 -0.94 -15.03
N GLY A 82 13.17 -0.39 -13.97
CA GLY A 82 11.96 -0.93 -13.34
C GLY A 82 12.22 -1.89 -12.18
N LEU A 83 13.48 -2.19 -11.84
CA LEU A 83 13.81 -3.24 -10.87
C LEU A 83 13.91 -2.76 -9.43
N ARG A 84 14.18 -1.47 -9.19
CA ARG A 84 14.39 -0.97 -7.83
C ARG A 84 13.24 -0.08 -7.36
N LEU A 85 12.55 -0.58 -6.33
CA LEU A 85 11.63 0.20 -5.49
C LEU A 85 12.38 0.73 -4.26
N PRO A 86 11.99 1.91 -3.73
CA PRO A 86 12.52 2.35 -2.45
C PRO A 86 11.98 1.45 -1.34
N CYS A 87 12.83 1.11 -0.38
CA CYS A 87 12.44 0.42 0.86
C CYS A 87 12.07 1.39 1.99
N GLY A 88 12.29 2.69 1.81
CA GLY A 88 12.04 3.73 2.81
C GLY A 88 13.20 3.93 3.78
N ASP A 89 14.38 3.37 3.50
CA ASP A 89 15.61 3.60 4.26
C ASP A 89 16.46 4.66 3.56
N GLU A 90 16.71 5.79 4.23
CA GLU A 90 17.49 6.91 3.66
C GLU A 90 18.93 6.52 3.29
N GLN A 91 19.54 5.54 3.99
CA GLN A 91 20.89 5.07 3.66
C GLN A 91 20.88 4.25 2.35
N VAL A 92 19.79 3.53 2.09
CA VAL A 92 19.62 2.71 0.90
C VAL A 92 19.13 3.57 -0.25
N ASP A 93 18.02 4.27 -0.06
CA ASP A 93 17.28 5.00 -1.11
C ASP A 93 17.73 6.44 -1.33
N GLY A 94 18.53 6.96 -0.40
CA GLY A 94 18.94 8.36 -0.41
C GLY A 94 17.75 9.29 -0.16
N ASP A 95 17.82 10.46 -0.80
CA ASP A 95 16.81 11.51 -0.68
C ASP A 95 15.53 11.14 -1.47
N LEU A 96 14.51 10.64 -0.74
CA LEU A 96 13.21 10.25 -1.31
C LEU A 96 12.49 11.40 -2.02
N SER A 97 12.82 12.67 -1.74
CA SER A 97 12.22 13.81 -2.45
C SER A 97 12.60 13.88 -3.93
N ARG A 98 13.65 13.16 -4.33
CA ARG A 98 14.12 13.08 -5.72
C ARG A 98 13.46 11.96 -6.52
N TRP A 99 12.69 11.10 -5.84
CA TRP A 99 12.00 9.99 -6.49
C TRP A 99 10.71 10.48 -7.13
N GLU A 100 10.39 9.90 -8.29
CA GLU A 100 9.16 10.26 -9.01
C GLU A 100 7.96 9.60 -8.34
N VAL A 101 7.00 10.43 -7.93
CA VAL A 101 5.77 9.98 -7.28
C VAL A 101 4.80 9.44 -8.32
N ARG A 102 4.23 8.26 -8.07
CA ARG A 102 3.16 7.70 -8.90
C ARG A 102 1.93 8.61 -8.82
N PRO A 103 1.26 8.93 -9.93
CA PRO A 103 0.02 9.69 -9.89
C PRO A 103 -1.03 9.00 -9.03
N ALA A 104 -1.82 9.77 -8.28
CA ALA A 104 -2.93 9.24 -7.51
C ALA A 104 -3.96 8.58 -8.45
N PRO A 105 -4.67 7.54 -8.00
CA PRO A 105 -5.73 6.93 -8.80
C PRO A 105 -6.82 7.95 -9.17
N PRO A 106 -7.35 7.95 -10.40
CA PRO A 106 -8.46 8.82 -10.78
C PRO A 106 -9.66 8.71 -9.82
N ARG A 107 -10.30 9.83 -9.50
CA ARG A 107 -11.33 9.93 -8.43
C ARG A 107 -12.62 9.17 -8.76
N ASP A 108 -12.87 8.92 -10.03
CA ASP A 108 -14.01 8.14 -10.55
C ASP A 108 -13.76 6.62 -10.50
N TRP A 109 -12.55 6.18 -10.16
CA TRP A 109 -12.25 4.76 -10.04
C TRP A 109 -12.84 4.15 -8.76
N PRO A 110 -13.24 2.86 -8.81
CA PRO A 110 -13.87 2.18 -7.67
C PRO A 110 -12.89 1.90 -6.50
N VAL A 111 -11.61 2.23 -6.65
CA VAL A 111 -10.57 2.04 -5.62
C VAL A 111 -10.68 3.02 -4.46
N TRP A 112 -11.43 4.12 -4.64
CA TRP A 112 -11.75 5.10 -3.61
C TRP A 112 -12.92 4.62 -2.75
N THR A 113 -12.62 3.81 -1.74
CA THR A 113 -13.59 3.24 -0.79
C THR A 113 -13.89 4.17 0.39
N LEU A 114 -12.96 5.08 0.71
CA LEU A 114 -13.08 6.08 1.76
C LEU A 114 -13.35 7.47 1.19
N LYS A 115 -14.03 8.32 1.97
CA LYS A 115 -14.25 9.73 1.65
C LYS A 115 -13.05 10.56 2.10
N GLU A 116 -12.72 11.61 1.35
CA GLU A 116 -11.74 12.62 1.75
C GLU A 116 -12.27 13.40 2.97
N GLY A 117 -11.43 13.55 4.01
CA GLY A 117 -11.71 14.45 5.14
C GLY A 117 -12.54 13.87 6.30
N ALA A 118 -12.33 12.60 6.67
CA ALA A 118 -12.80 12.06 7.95
C ALA A 118 -11.70 12.19 9.02
#